data_AF-A0AAD7E807-F1
#
_entry.id   AF-A0AAD7E807-F1
#
_cell.length_a   1.000
_cell.length_b   1.000
_cell.length_c   1.000
_cell.angle_alpha   90.00
_cell.angle_beta   90.00
_cell.angle_gamma   90.00
#
_symmetry.space_group_name_H-M   'P 1'
#
loop_
_entity.id
_entity.type
_entity.pdbx_description
1 polymer ?
#
loop_
_entity_poly.entity_id
_entity_poly.type
_entity_poly.pdbx_seq_one_letter_code
_entity_poly.pdbx_strand_id
1 'polypeptide(L)'
;MVNKVELLPLACKDKVWDAFHSFERKGDDTWAHSAAFCKENECKRIVIEFIGVWDAVNSVGAIRAKALPYTASNSSVRTFRHAVSLDEHRARFRSNMWNPPSTDPKKQPRVVTDVDQVWFSGCHCDVGGGSVPNGTRPNLSHIALRWMVRECFKIKNGMMFDPAQIAAIGIAPDSLYPVVKSRPAATECTSDLRVSTKNILKPSVLSRTSQ
;
A
#
# COMPACT_ATOMS: atom_id res chain seq x y z
N MET A 1 -10.07 10.23 -5.92
CA MET A 1 -11.13 10.52 -6.90
C MET A 1 -12.36 9.63 -6.71
N VAL A 2 -12.26 8.30 -6.88
CA VAL A 2 -13.40 7.34 -6.78
C VAL A 2 -14.23 7.48 -5.50
N ASN A 3 -13.59 7.74 -4.35
CA ASN A 3 -14.31 7.93 -3.08
C ASN A 3 -15.33 9.07 -3.10
N LYS A 4 -15.15 10.07 -3.96
CA LYS A 4 -15.96 11.29 -4.00
C LYS A 4 -16.75 11.43 -5.30
N VAL A 5 -16.19 11.03 -6.43
CA VAL A 5 -16.75 11.22 -7.79
C VAL A 5 -17.07 9.89 -8.50
N GLU A 6 -17.01 8.77 -7.77
CA GLU A 6 -17.35 7.44 -8.27
C GLU A 6 -16.60 7.07 -9.57
N LEU A 7 -17.10 6.09 -10.35
CA LEU A 7 -16.49 5.71 -11.64
C LEU A 7 -17.27 6.33 -12.80
N LEU A 8 -16.61 7.21 -13.54
CA LEU A 8 -17.18 7.85 -14.72
C LEU A 8 -17.34 6.83 -15.87
N PRO A 9 -18.51 6.75 -16.54
CA PRO A 9 -18.70 5.87 -17.68
C PRO A 9 -17.79 6.27 -18.85
N LEU A 10 -17.40 5.31 -19.68
CA LEU A 10 -16.55 5.56 -20.84
C LEU A 10 -17.17 6.55 -21.83
N ALA A 11 -18.51 6.60 -21.90
CA ALA A 11 -19.26 7.54 -22.71
C ALA A 11 -19.00 9.02 -22.33
N CYS A 12 -18.63 9.28 -21.08
CA CYS A 12 -18.40 10.63 -20.53
C CYS A 12 -16.91 10.98 -20.43
N LYS A 13 -16.04 10.38 -21.26
CA LYS A 13 -14.58 10.59 -21.20
C LYS A 13 -14.15 12.07 -21.34
N ASP A 14 -14.96 12.89 -22.00
CA ASP A 14 -14.77 14.33 -22.15
C ASP A 14 -14.97 15.10 -20.83
N LYS A 15 -15.70 14.51 -19.88
CA LYS A 15 -15.99 15.08 -18.54
C LYS A 15 -14.95 14.77 -17.48
N VAL A 16 -13.81 14.17 -17.86
CA VAL A 16 -12.74 13.82 -16.91
C VAL A 16 -12.23 15.04 -16.15
N TRP A 17 -12.11 16.20 -16.82
CA TRP A 17 -11.68 17.44 -16.16
C TRP A 17 -12.73 17.99 -15.21
N ASP A 18 -14.01 17.94 -15.59
CA ASP A 18 -15.12 18.33 -14.71
C ASP A 18 -15.18 17.43 -13.46
N ALA A 19 -14.99 16.12 -13.64
CA ALA A 19 -14.89 15.15 -12.56
C ALA A 19 -13.71 15.46 -11.62
N PHE A 20 -12.55 15.83 -12.18
CA PHE A 20 -11.38 16.22 -11.41
C PHE A 20 -11.62 17.52 -10.61
N HIS A 21 -12.25 18.54 -11.22
CA HIS A 21 -12.60 19.78 -10.52
C HIS A 21 -13.63 19.55 -9.40
N SER A 22 -14.62 18.70 -9.64
CA SER A 22 -15.56 18.27 -8.60
C SER A 22 -14.84 17.56 -7.45
N PHE A 23 -13.85 16.72 -7.75
CA PHE A 23 -13.01 16.06 -6.76
C PHE A 23 -12.19 17.07 -5.93
N GLU A 24 -11.51 18.02 -6.56
CA GLU A 24 -10.66 19.02 -5.90
C GLU A 24 -11.45 20.08 -5.11
N ARG A 25 -12.76 20.24 -5.38
CA ARG A 25 -13.62 21.22 -4.68
C ARG A 25 -13.53 21.06 -3.15
N LYS A 26 -13.41 22.20 -2.45
CA LYS A 26 -13.38 22.31 -0.97
C LYS A 26 -14.60 23.11 -0.48
N GLY A 27 -15.05 22.85 0.75
CA GLY A 27 -16.25 23.45 1.33
C GLY A 27 -17.25 22.41 1.84
N ASP A 28 -18.30 22.90 2.51
CA ASP A 28 -19.30 22.04 3.17
C ASP A 28 -20.25 21.37 2.16
N ASP A 29 -20.45 21.97 0.98
CA ASP A 29 -21.36 21.49 -0.08
C ASP A 29 -20.73 20.43 -1.01
N THR A 30 -19.45 20.10 -0.80
CA THR A 30 -18.64 19.38 -1.79
C THR A 30 -19.16 17.99 -2.13
N TRP A 31 -19.68 17.27 -1.13
CA TRP A 31 -20.24 15.93 -1.34
C TRP A 31 -21.56 15.97 -2.11
N ALA A 32 -22.42 16.96 -1.83
CA ALA A 32 -23.67 17.15 -2.55
C ALA A 32 -23.41 17.50 -4.02
N HIS A 33 -22.43 18.37 -4.27
CA HIS A 33 -22.03 18.73 -5.62
C HIS A 33 -21.48 17.52 -6.41
N SER A 34 -20.57 16.74 -5.82
CA SER A 34 -20.05 15.54 -6.49
C SER A 34 -21.12 14.46 -6.70
N ALA A 35 -22.08 14.32 -5.77
CA ALA A 35 -23.22 13.43 -5.95
C ALA A 35 -24.14 13.87 -7.10
N ALA A 36 -24.39 15.18 -7.24
CA ALA A 36 -25.17 15.72 -8.36
C ALA A 36 -24.47 15.47 -9.70
N PHE A 37 -23.16 15.76 -9.78
CA PHE A 37 -22.35 15.45 -10.96
C PHE A 37 -22.40 13.96 -11.32
N CYS A 38 -22.28 13.08 -10.33
CA CYS A 38 -22.34 11.63 -10.53
C CYS A 38 -23.72 11.20 -11.05
N LYS A 39 -24.80 11.78 -10.52
CA LYS A 39 -26.17 11.49 -10.96
C LYS A 39 -26.41 11.94 -12.40
N GLU A 40 -25.92 13.12 -12.76
CA GLU A 40 -26.06 13.68 -14.12
C GLU A 40 -25.28 12.86 -15.16
N ASN A 41 -24.10 12.37 -14.80
CA ASN A 41 -23.20 11.64 -15.71
C ASN A 41 -23.28 10.11 -15.53
N GLU A 42 -24.31 9.62 -14.84
CA GLU A 42 -24.53 8.19 -14.57
C GLU A 42 -23.28 7.45 -14.04
N CYS A 43 -22.52 8.13 -13.17
CA CYS A 43 -21.34 7.52 -12.55
C CYS A 43 -21.72 6.25 -11.79
N LYS A 44 -20.86 5.25 -11.91
CA LYS A 44 -21.03 3.97 -11.25
C LYS A 44 -20.36 3.99 -9.90
N ARG A 45 -21.17 3.81 -8.87
CA ARG A 45 -20.65 3.52 -7.54
C ARG A 45 -19.90 2.19 -7.54
N ILE A 46 -18.62 2.23 -7.19
CA ILE A 46 -17.78 1.04 -7.08
C ILE A 46 -17.18 0.88 -5.69
N VAL A 47 -17.03 -0.38 -5.29
CA VAL A 47 -16.23 -0.79 -4.14
C VAL A 47 -14.93 -1.37 -4.68
N ILE A 48 -13.81 -0.87 -4.19
CA ILE A 48 -12.49 -1.38 -4.50
C ILE A 48 -12.25 -2.59 -3.60
N GLU A 49 -12.12 -3.74 -4.24
CA GLU A 49 -11.93 -5.04 -3.60
C GLU A 49 -10.65 -5.13 -2.77
N PHE A 50 -9.55 -4.66 -3.36
CA PHE A 50 -8.23 -4.77 -2.79
C PHE A 50 -7.35 -3.60 -3.23
N ILE A 51 -6.65 -3.01 -2.28
CA ILE A 51 -5.54 -2.09 -2.51
C ILE A 51 -4.33 -2.61 -1.74
N GLY A 52 -3.28 -2.97 -2.49
CA GLY A 52 -1.97 -3.26 -1.95
C GLY A 52 -1.02 -2.11 -2.24
N VAL A 53 -0.35 -1.60 -1.22
CA VAL A 53 0.68 -0.57 -1.36
C VAL A 53 1.98 -0.99 -0.70
N TRP A 54 3.10 -0.57 -1.28
CA TRP A 54 4.43 -0.75 -0.71
C TRP A 54 4.96 0.63 -0.32
N ASP A 55 5.25 0.77 0.96
CA ASP A 55 5.87 1.91 1.61
C ASP A 55 5.40 3.27 1.06
N ALA A 56 4.09 3.50 1.12
CA ALA A 56 3.47 4.66 0.52
C ALA A 56 3.91 5.93 1.26
N VAL A 57 4.67 6.81 0.60
CA VAL A 57 5.15 8.08 1.16
C VAL A 57 4.26 9.25 0.77
N ASN A 58 4.08 10.22 1.68
CA ASN A 58 3.30 11.44 1.43
C ASN A 58 4.06 12.53 0.63
N SER A 59 4.96 12.14 -0.27
CA SER A 59 5.99 13.07 -0.79
C SER A 59 6.00 13.14 -2.30
N VAL A 60 5.50 14.24 -2.88
CA VAL A 60 5.95 14.70 -4.19
C VAL A 60 6.07 16.23 -4.19
N GLY A 61 7.29 16.72 -4.48
CA GLY A 61 7.53 18.08 -4.95
C GLY A 61 8.27 19.00 -3.97
N ALA A 62 9.49 19.40 -4.34
CA ALA A 62 10.35 20.34 -3.62
C ALA A 62 9.78 21.76 -3.41
N ILE A 63 8.51 22.03 -3.75
CA ILE A 63 7.92 23.38 -3.68
C ILE A 63 6.51 23.41 -3.04
N ARG A 64 5.76 22.31 -2.93
CA ARG A 64 4.50 22.26 -2.14
C ARG A 64 4.01 20.82 -2.02
N ALA A 65 4.02 20.27 -0.81
CA ALA A 65 3.31 19.03 -0.51
C ALA A 65 1.81 19.28 -0.63
N LYS A 66 1.22 19.03 -1.81
CA LYS A 66 -0.23 18.89 -1.94
C LYS A 66 -0.60 17.60 -1.19
N ALA A 67 -1.10 17.71 0.04
CA ALA A 67 -1.75 16.60 0.71
C ALA A 67 -2.97 16.20 -0.14
N LEU A 68 -2.86 15.10 -0.86
CA LEU A 68 -3.99 14.57 -1.61
C LEU A 68 -5.05 14.10 -0.61
N PRO A 69 -6.30 14.56 -0.71
CA PRO A 69 -7.33 14.14 0.20
C PRO A 69 -7.62 12.64 0.02
N TYR A 70 -7.92 11.95 1.13
CA TYR A 70 -8.29 10.52 1.18
C TYR A 70 -7.16 9.52 0.89
N THR A 71 -5.89 9.91 1.02
CA THR A 71 -4.75 8.97 0.90
C THR A 71 -4.60 8.03 2.10
N ALA A 72 -5.04 8.48 3.28
CA ALA A 72 -4.97 7.70 4.51
C ALA A 72 -6.33 7.09 4.94
N SER A 73 -7.42 7.40 4.24
CA SER A 73 -8.73 6.78 4.50
C SER A 73 -9.63 6.90 3.27
N ASN A 74 -10.24 5.80 2.84
CA ASN A 74 -11.13 5.76 1.70
C ASN A 74 -12.28 4.79 1.97
N SER A 75 -13.50 5.33 2.00
CA SER A 75 -14.71 4.58 2.36
C SER A 75 -15.17 3.60 1.28
N SER A 76 -14.54 3.61 0.10
CA SER A 76 -14.80 2.66 -0.99
C SER A 76 -13.85 1.47 -1.01
N VAL A 77 -12.87 1.37 -0.12
CA VAL A 77 -11.89 0.27 -0.12
C VAL A 77 -12.33 -0.80 0.87
N ARG A 78 -12.50 -2.03 0.39
CA ARG A 78 -12.87 -3.17 1.25
C ARG A 78 -11.65 -3.80 1.93
N THR A 79 -10.56 -3.99 1.18
CA THR A 79 -9.32 -4.58 1.71
C THR A 79 -8.15 -3.67 1.42
N PHE A 80 -7.41 -3.30 2.46
CA PHE A 80 -6.18 -2.53 2.36
C PHE A 80 -5.01 -3.30 2.97
N ARG A 81 -3.89 -3.37 2.24
CA ARG A 81 -2.65 -4.01 2.66
C ARG A 81 -1.48 -3.07 2.42
N HIS A 82 -0.68 -2.83 3.46
CA HIS A 82 0.48 -1.96 3.38
C HIS A 82 1.72 -2.70 3.86
N ALA A 83 2.71 -2.87 2.97
CA ALA A 83 4.04 -3.31 3.34
C ALA A 83 4.89 -2.08 3.70
N VAL A 84 5.32 -1.95 4.95
CA VAL A 84 6.02 -0.76 5.47
C VAL A 84 7.50 -1.07 5.66
N SER A 85 8.37 -0.13 5.28
CA SER A 85 9.82 -0.23 5.47
C SER A 85 10.22 0.09 6.90
N LEU A 86 10.86 -0.85 7.59
CA LEU A 86 11.31 -0.68 8.97
C LEU A 86 12.54 0.23 9.08
N ASP A 87 13.47 0.11 8.13
CA ASP A 87 14.80 0.74 8.21
C ASP A 87 14.88 2.05 7.36
N GLU A 88 13.74 2.55 6.87
CA GLU A 88 13.68 3.83 6.14
C GLU A 88 13.65 5.01 7.12
N HIS A 89 14.79 5.71 7.22
CA HIS A 89 14.97 6.82 8.16
C HIS A 89 14.98 8.20 7.51
N ARG A 90 14.89 8.31 6.18
CA ARG A 90 14.91 9.62 5.51
C ARG A 90 13.61 10.37 5.82
N ALA A 91 13.73 11.59 6.35
CA ALA A 91 12.59 12.39 6.78
C ALA A 91 11.53 12.65 5.68
N ARG A 92 11.93 12.64 4.40
CA ARG A 92 11.03 12.81 3.25
C ARG A 92 10.25 11.55 2.86
N PHE A 93 10.56 10.41 3.49
CA PHE A 93 10.01 9.08 3.19
C PHE A 93 9.20 8.52 4.37
N ARG A 94 8.65 9.39 5.22
CA ARG A 94 7.71 8.92 6.26
C ARG A 94 6.50 8.27 5.61
N SER A 95 6.28 7.00 5.93
CA SER A 95 5.16 6.21 5.42
C SER A 95 3.83 6.79 5.90
N ASN A 96 2.87 6.87 4.99
CA ASN A 96 1.52 7.32 5.25
C ASN A 96 0.67 6.13 5.71
N MET A 97 0.49 6.00 7.02
CA MET A 97 -0.31 4.93 7.59
C MET A 97 -1.80 5.13 7.30
N TRP A 98 -2.53 4.02 7.18
CA TRP A 98 -3.99 4.07 7.08
C TRP A 98 -4.59 4.48 8.42
N ASN A 99 -5.51 5.45 8.38
CA ASN A 99 -6.23 5.94 9.54
C ASN A 99 -7.34 4.95 9.93
N PRO A 100 -7.59 4.76 11.24
CA PRO A 100 -8.75 4.01 11.69
C PRO A 100 -10.05 4.68 11.21
N PRO A 101 -11.12 3.90 11.00
CA PRO A 101 -12.42 4.45 10.64
C PRO A 101 -12.89 5.48 11.69
N SER A 102 -13.58 6.52 11.23
CA SER A 102 -14.07 7.58 12.12
C SER A 102 -15.09 7.01 13.11
N THR A 103 -14.99 7.43 14.38
CA THR A 103 -15.98 7.12 15.42
C THR A 103 -17.23 7.99 15.32
N ASP A 104 -17.24 9.01 14.46
CA ASP A 104 -18.39 9.88 14.22
C ASP A 104 -19.47 9.12 13.42
N PRO A 105 -20.68 8.93 13.97
CA PRO A 105 -21.78 8.25 13.29
C PRO A 105 -22.17 8.91 11.96
N LYS A 106 -21.90 10.21 11.79
CA LYS A 106 -22.17 10.95 10.56
C LYS A 106 -21.12 10.74 9.48
N LYS A 107 -19.99 10.11 9.81
CA LYS A 107 -18.84 9.86 8.91
C LYS A 107 -18.51 8.38 8.79
N GLN A 108 -19.52 7.52 8.93
CA GLN A 108 -19.32 6.09 8.77
C GLN A 108 -18.88 5.75 7.33
N PRO A 109 -17.91 4.84 7.17
CA PRO A 109 -17.47 4.42 5.85
C PRO A 109 -18.55 3.57 5.18
N ARG A 110 -18.63 3.63 3.84
CA ARG A 110 -19.61 2.85 3.05
C ARG A 110 -19.41 1.35 3.19
N VAL A 111 -18.15 0.93 3.28
CA VAL A 111 -17.76 -0.43 3.62
C VAL A 111 -16.76 -0.39 4.78
N VAL A 112 -16.85 -1.38 5.66
CA VAL A 112 -15.80 -1.59 6.66
C VAL A 112 -14.55 -2.07 5.92
N THR A 113 -13.46 -1.31 6.07
CA THR A 113 -12.18 -1.68 5.46
C THR A 113 -11.43 -2.65 6.37
N ASP A 114 -11.09 -3.81 5.83
CA ASP A 114 -10.12 -4.74 6.43
C ASP A 114 -8.70 -4.24 6.13
N VAL A 115 -7.92 -3.92 7.17
CA VAL A 115 -6.64 -3.20 7.08
C VAL A 115 -5.55 -4.00 7.77
N ASP A 116 -4.52 -4.38 7.02
CA ASP A 116 -3.26 -4.88 7.60
C ASP A 116 -2.08 -4.02 7.13
N GLN A 117 -1.26 -3.58 8.09
CA GLN A 117 -0.02 -2.85 7.85
C GLN A 117 1.12 -3.63 8.51
N VAL A 118 2.01 -4.19 7.70
CA VAL A 118 3.05 -5.12 8.14
C VAL A 118 4.42 -4.52 7.86
N TRP A 119 5.27 -4.51 8.89
CA TRP A 119 6.63 -3.99 8.82
C TRP A 119 7.59 -5.05 8.29
N PHE A 120 8.39 -4.68 7.30
CA PHE A 120 9.42 -5.51 6.69
C PHE A 120 10.79 -4.87 6.92
N SER A 121 11.79 -5.69 7.18
CA SER A 121 13.19 -5.25 7.23
C SER A 121 13.62 -4.67 5.88
N GLY A 122 14.43 -3.62 5.90
CA GLY A 122 14.94 -2.91 4.74
C GLY A 122 14.42 -1.47 4.62
N CYS A 123 15.06 -0.72 3.72
CA CYS A 123 14.67 0.63 3.33
C CYS A 123 13.57 0.61 2.25
N HIS A 124 13.14 1.79 1.79
CA HIS A 124 12.06 1.96 0.80
C HIS A 124 12.14 1.01 -0.40
N CYS A 125 13.30 0.94 -1.05
CA CYS A 125 13.51 0.10 -2.25
C CYS A 125 13.70 -1.40 -1.91
N ASP A 126 13.97 -1.73 -0.65
CA ASP A 126 14.08 -3.12 -0.21
C ASP A 126 12.72 -3.74 0.09
N VAL A 127 11.69 -2.91 0.35
CA VAL A 127 10.30 -3.36 0.50
C VAL A 127 9.54 -3.19 -0.80
N GLY A 128 9.63 -2.01 -1.44
CA GLY A 128 8.95 -1.67 -2.68
C GLY A 128 9.59 -2.23 -3.95
N GLY A 129 10.86 -2.65 -3.87
CA GLY A 129 11.64 -3.10 -5.02
C GLY A 129 12.51 -1.99 -5.62
N GLY A 130 13.51 -2.40 -6.41
CA GLY A 130 14.42 -1.50 -7.11
C GLY A 130 15.80 -1.31 -6.48
N SER A 131 16.08 -1.92 -5.31
CA SER A 131 17.44 -1.91 -4.72
C SER A 131 18.46 -2.72 -5.54
N VAL A 132 17.99 -3.72 -6.31
CA VAL A 132 18.81 -4.62 -7.13
C VAL A 132 18.17 -4.88 -8.50
N PRO A 133 18.94 -5.25 -9.54
CA PRO A 133 18.38 -5.70 -10.81
C PRO A 133 17.43 -6.90 -10.66
N ASN A 134 16.42 -7.00 -11.55
CA ASN A 134 15.36 -8.03 -11.48
C ASN A 134 15.88 -9.50 -11.47
N GLY A 135 17.09 -9.75 -11.97
CA GLY A 135 17.72 -11.08 -11.97
C GLY A 135 18.46 -11.47 -10.69
N THR A 136 18.69 -10.51 -9.78
CA THR A 136 19.52 -10.74 -8.59
C THR A 136 18.78 -11.58 -7.55
N ARG A 137 19.46 -12.62 -7.03
CA ARG A 137 18.98 -13.43 -5.90
C ARG A 137 20.11 -13.63 -4.88
N PRO A 138 19.83 -13.50 -3.56
CA PRO A 138 18.54 -13.16 -2.95
C PRO A 138 18.13 -11.68 -3.15
N ASN A 139 16.83 -11.40 -3.10
CA ASN A 139 16.24 -10.06 -3.20
C ASN A 139 15.25 -9.84 -2.04
N LEU A 140 15.48 -8.80 -1.23
CA LEU A 140 14.71 -8.54 -0.01
C LEU A 140 13.25 -8.17 -0.31
N SER A 141 13.01 -7.44 -1.42
CA SER A 141 11.66 -7.00 -1.84
C SER A 141 10.74 -8.16 -2.20
N HIS A 142 11.32 -9.32 -2.57
CA HIS A 142 10.52 -10.51 -2.81
C HIS A 142 9.83 -11.00 -1.53
N ILE A 143 10.30 -10.65 -0.32
CA ILE A 143 9.60 -11.04 0.92
C ILE A 143 8.26 -10.29 1.02
N ALA A 144 8.28 -8.96 0.85
CA ALA A 144 7.08 -8.13 0.87
C ALA A 144 6.14 -8.45 -0.31
N LEU A 145 6.68 -8.67 -1.51
CA LEU A 145 5.90 -9.10 -2.67
C LEU A 145 5.19 -10.43 -2.43
N ARG A 146 5.88 -11.43 -1.87
CA ARG A 146 5.28 -12.73 -1.53
C ARG A 146 4.15 -12.59 -0.52
N TRP A 147 4.32 -11.75 0.50
CA TRP A 147 3.25 -11.45 1.45
C TRP A 147 2.04 -10.84 0.75
N MET A 148 2.23 -9.79 -0.06
CA MET A 148 1.13 -9.13 -0.75
C MET A 148 0.32 -10.08 -1.65
N VAL A 149 1.01 -10.92 -2.44
CA VAL A 149 0.35 -11.93 -3.27
C VAL A 149 -0.49 -12.88 -2.40
N ARG A 150 0.05 -13.35 -1.27
CA ARG A 150 -0.71 -14.21 -0.35
C ARG A 150 -1.96 -13.52 0.18
N GLU A 151 -1.90 -12.22 0.49
CA GLU A 151 -3.08 -11.45 0.92
C GLU A 151 -4.15 -11.38 -0.18
N CYS A 152 -3.75 -11.26 -1.45
CA CYS A 152 -4.69 -11.32 -2.58
C CYS A 152 -5.46 -12.66 -2.63
N PHE A 153 -4.78 -13.79 -2.39
CA PHE A 153 -5.44 -15.10 -2.38
C PHE A 153 -6.34 -15.30 -1.15
N LYS A 154 -5.97 -14.74 0.02
CA LYS A 154 -6.77 -14.88 1.25
C LYS A 154 -8.17 -14.30 1.12
N ILE A 155 -8.34 -13.21 0.37
CA ILE A 155 -9.63 -12.53 0.22
C ILE A 155 -10.58 -13.21 -0.77
N LYS A 156 -10.12 -14.25 -1.50
CA LYS A 156 -10.96 -15.06 -2.43
C LYS A 156 -11.80 -14.22 -3.40
N ASN A 157 -11.24 -13.12 -3.90
CA ASN A 157 -11.97 -12.16 -4.74
C ASN A 157 -11.87 -12.43 -6.25
N GLY A 158 -11.31 -13.58 -6.65
CA GLY A 158 -11.16 -13.97 -8.06
C GLY A 158 -9.99 -13.32 -8.81
N MET A 159 -9.07 -12.63 -8.13
CA MET A 159 -7.84 -12.15 -8.77
C MET A 159 -7.05 -13.32 -9.37
N MET A 160 -6.73 -13.20 -10.66
CA MET A 160 -5.96 -14.20 -11.41
C MET A 160 -4.49 -13.81 -11.45
N PHE A 161 -3.61 -14.78 -11.23
CA PHE A 161 -2.16 -14.63 -11.31
C PHE A 161 -1.61 -15.63 -12.30
N ASP A 162 -0.56 -15.24 -13.03
CA ASP A 162 0.20 -16.16 -13.87
C ASP A 162 1.02 -17.12 -12.98
N PRO A 163 0.74 -18.44 -13.00
CA PRO A 163 1.45 -19.41 -12.18
C PRO A 163 2.97 -19.42 -12.40
N ALA A 164 3.44 -19.16 -13.63
CA ALA A 164 4.86 -19.12 -13.95
C ALA A 164 5.55 -17.92 -13.28
N GLN A 165 4.89 -16.76 -13.25
CA GLN A 165 5.39 -15.55 -12.60
C GLN A 165 5.39 -15.71 -11.07
N ILE A 166 4.38 -16.37 -10.51
CA ILE A 166 4.32 -16.73 -9.08
C ILE A 166 5.47 -17.66 -8.70
N ALA A 167 5.75 -18.68 -9.52
CA ALA A 167 6.89 -19.57 -9.34
C ALA A 167 8.23 -18.82 -9.47
N ALA A 168 8.34 -17.89 -10.42
CA ALA A 168 9.55 -17.10 -10.63
C ALA A 168 9.88 -16.22 -9.40
N ILE A 169 8.89 -15.66 -8.72
CA ILE A 169 9.12 -14.94 -7.45
C ILE A 169 9.32 -15.88 -6.26
N GLY A 170 9.40 -17.18 -6.49
CA GLY A 170 9.68 -18.22 -5.49
C GLY A 170 8.52 -18.47 -4.54
N ILE A 171 7.29 -18.48 -5.06
CA ILE A 171 6.11 -19.03 -4.36
C ILE A 171 5.65 -20.24 -5.15
N ALA A 172 5.44 -21.37 -4.47
CA ALA A 172 4.84 -22.53 -5.11
C ALA A 172 3.32 -22.27 -5.30
N PRO A 173 2.75 -22.34 -6.52
CA PRO A 173 1.34 -22.02 -6.74
C PRO A 173 0.36 -22.84 -5.90
N ASP A 174 0.70 -24.10 -5.61
CA ASP A 174 -0.04 -25.02 -4.74
C ASP A 174 -0.09 -24.57 -3.26
N SER A 175 0.78 -23.63 -2.87
CA SER A 175 0.75 -23.00 -1.54
C SER A 175 -0.24 -21.85 -1.42
N LEU A 176 -0.74 -21.35 -2.56
CA LEU A 176 -1.67 -20.22 -2.65
C LEU A 176 -3.11 -20.65 -2.96
N TYR A 177 -3.27 -21.69 -3.78
CA TYR A 177 -4.57 -22.12 -4.31
C TYR A 177 -4.76 -23.65 -4.18
N PRO A 178 -5.96 -24.16 -3.85
CA PRO A 178 -7.23 -23.45 -3.62
C PRO A 178 -7.33 -22.77 -2.24
N VAL A 179 -6.44 -23.11 -1.31
CA VAL A 179 -6.38 -22.54 0.03
C VAL A 179 -4.96 -22.09 0.32
N VAL A 180 -4.82 -20.85 0.80
CA VAL A 180 -3.52 -20.30 1.21
C VAL A 180 -3.03 -21.07 2.43
N LYS A 181 -1.97 -21.88 2.26
CA LYS A 181 -1.35 -22.63 3.35
C LYS A 181 -0.73 -21.65 4.35
N SER A 182 -0.84 -21.92 5.65
CA SER A 182 -0.20 -21.10 6.69
C SER A 182 1.32 -21.08 6.51
N ARG A 183 1.96 -20.02 7.02
CA ARG A 183 3.44 -20.02 7.10
C ARG A 183 3.84 -21.19 8.02
N PRO A 184 4.82 -22.02 7.63
CA PRO A 184 5.40 -23.00 8.54
C PRO A 184 5.90 -22.30 9.81
N ALA A 185 5.91 -23.02 10.93
CA ALA A 185 6.50 -22.51 12.16
C ALA A 185 7.95 -22.06 11.90
N ALA A 186 8.40 -21.02 12.60
CA ALA A 186 9.80 -20.67 12.57
C ALA A 186 10.61 -21.90 13.01
N THR A 187 11.67 -22.21 12.28
CA THR A 187 12.61 -23.25 12.72
C THR A 187 13.09 -22.90 14.12
N GLU A 188 13.09 -23.86 15.04
CA GLU A 188 13.60 -23.60 16.38
C GLU A 188 15.01 -23.03 16.27
N CYS A 189 15.25 -21.93 17.01
CA CYS A 189 16.56 -21.34 17.07
C CYS A 189 17.46 -22.28 17.86
N THR A 190 18.09 -23.23 17.18
CA THR A 190 19.16 -24.04 17.76
C THR A 190 20.25 -23.05 18.17
N SER A 191 20.61 -23.04 19.45
CA SER A 191 21.47 -22.08 20.14
C SER A 191 22.88 -21.88 19.56
N ASP A 192 23.22 -22.59 18.49
CA ASP A 192 24.55 -22.63 17.89
C ASP A 192 24.79 -21.55 16.82
N LEU A 193 23.76 -20.83 16.38
CA LEU A 193 23.91 -19.66 15.50
C LEU A 193 24.17 -18.39 16.31
N ARG A 194 25.24 -18.36 17.10
CA ARG A 194 25.83 -17.10 17.57
C ARG A 194 26.56 -16.45 16.41
N VAL A 195 25.93 -15.47 15.76
CA VAL A 195 26.64 -14.53 14.88
C VAL A 195 27.70 -13.84 15.73
N SER A 196 28.97 -14.16 15.50
CA SER A 196 30.10 -13.54 16.19
C SER A 196 30.12 -12.05 15.87
N THR A 197 29.73 -11.22 16.84
CA THR A 197 29.77 -9.76 16.76
C THR A 197 31.19 -9.18 16.71
N LYS A 198 32.23 -10.03 16.68
CA LYS A 198 33.64 -9.61 16.73
C LYS A 198 34.09 -8.76 15.53
N ASN A 199 33.33 -8.73 14.43
CA ASN A 199 33.62 -7.92 13.24
C ASN A 199 32.59 -6.82 12.95
N ILE A 200 31.68 -6.50 13.88
CA ILE A 200 30.86 -5.29 13.72
C ILE A 200 31.79 -4.10 14.00
N LEU A 201 32.22 -3.43 12.93
CA LEU A 201 32.92 -2.15 13.01
C LEU A 201 32.12 -1.24 13.94
N LYS A 202 32.76 -0.81 15.03
CA LYS A 202 32.18 0.20 15.93
C LYS A 202 31.79 1.42 15.07
N PRO A 203 30.60 2.02 15.26
CA PRO A 203 30.28 3.27 14.60
C PRO A 203 31.36 4.27 14.97
N SER A 204 32.13 4.75 14.00
CA SER A 204 33.01 5.89 14.20
C SER A 204 32.13 7.09 14.50
N VAL A 205 32.17 7.53 15.75
CA VAL A 205 31.60 8.79 16.18
C VAL A 205 32.32 9.89 15.39
N LEU A 206 31.72 10.37 14.30
CA LEU A 206 32.14 11.58 13.64
C LEU A 206 31.84 12.74 14.60
N SER A 207 32.87 13.15 15.32
CA SER A 207 32.90 14.39 16.08
C SER A 207 32.56 15.55 15.15
N ARG A 208 31.43 16.21 15.41
CA ARG A 208 31.14 17.52 14.84
C ARG A 208 32.20 18.51 15.34
N THR A 209 33.14 18.88 14.49
CA THR A 209 33.90 20.12 14.68
C THR A 209 33.04 21.28 14.20
N SER A 210 32.69 22.16 15.14
CA SER A 210 32.16 23.48 14.85
C SER A 210 33.22 24.32 14.14
N GLN A 211 32.88 24.88 12.97
CA GLN A 211 33.25 26.23 12.55
C GLN A 211 32.07 26.80 11.76
#